data_AF-A0A6B9FMI9-F1
#
_entry.id   AF-A0A6B9FMI9-F1
#
_cell.length_a   1.000
_cell.length_b   1.000
_cell.length_c   1.000
_cell.angle_alpha   90.00
_cell.angle_beta   90.00
_cell.angle_gamma   90.00
#
_symmetry.space_group_name_H-M   'P 1'
#
loop_
_entity.id
_entity.type
_entity.pdbx_description
1 polymer ?
#
loop_
_entity_poly.entity_id
_entity_poly.type
_entity_poly.pdbx_seq_one_letter_code
_entity_poly.pdbx_strand_id
1 'polypeptide(L)'
;MASFGFALSHLPWQNCRPRLHPTWPVTAPRSMRSSRRDVPRLPRKRGHQQVRRVSRTQSRRSPIVALSVLDASALLAYLRREPGWEQVLQAFTGTATMTTVNFGEVAGWMVRNGADEPAVRALRTGLVFSLTPVDDDLAIRAALLEPLTRPKGLGIGDRLCLALAARSSAVALTADAAWQEISEVASVEVRLIR
;
A
#
# COMPACT_ATOMS: atom_id res chain seq x y z
N MET A 1 32.02 -6.52 1.27
CA MET A 1 30.81 -7.36 1.16
C MET A 1 30.20 -7.46 2.54
N ALA A 2 29.20 -6.63 2.84
CA ALA A 2 28.51 -6.65 4.13
C ALA A 2 27.37 -7.67 4.05
N SER A 3 27.44 -8.73 4.86
CA SER A 3 26.38 -9.73 4.99
C SER A 3 25.17 -9.09 5.67
N PHE A 4 24.15 -8.72 4.89
CA PHE A 4 22.82 -8.36 5.41
C PHE A 4 22.04 -9.64 5.74
N GLY A 5 22.43 -10.29 6.83
CA GLY A 5 21.71 -11.43 7.41
C GLY A 5 20.94 -10.98 8.65
N PHE A 6 19.76 -10.39 8.48
CA PHE A 6 18.83 -10.29 9.61
C PHE A 6 18.23 -11.68 9.83
N ALA A 7 18.69 -12.36 10.88
CA ALA A 7 18.10 -13.61 11.36
C ALA A 7 16.69 -13.32 11.92
N LEU A 8 15.68 -13.32 11.04
CA LEU A 8 14.25 -13.27 11.40
C LEU A 8 13.77 -14.50 12.20
N SER A 9 14.64 -15.48 12.42
CA SER A 9 14.41 -16.71 13.18
C SER A 9 14.41 -16.52 14.71
N HIS A 10 14.63 -15.30 15.22
CA HIS A 10 14.66 -15.02 16.67
C HIS A 10 13.66 -13.94 17.13
N LEU A 11 12.63 -13.62 16.33
CA LEU A 11 11.58 -12.74 16.83
C LEU A 11 10.68 -13.50 17.83
N PRO A 12 10.67 -13.11 19.13
CA PRO A 12 10.14 -13.92 20.24
C PRO A 12 8.63 -14.19 20.17
N TRP A 13 7.88 -13.47 19.33
CA TRP A 13 6.43 -13.60 19.22
C TRP A 13 5.96 -14.72 18.28
N GLN A 14 6.82 -15.29 17.42
CA GLN A 14 6.44 -16.38 16.49
C GLN A 14 5.96 -17.65 17.21
N ASN A 15 6.26 -17.80 18.51
CA ASN A 15 5.90 -18.96 19.34
C ASN A 15 4.87 -18.62 20.44
N CYS A 16 4.24 -17.44 20.43
CA CYS A 16 3.28 -17.05 21.47
C CYS A 16 1.88 -17.59 21.16
N ARG A 17 1.34 -18.43 22.05
CA ARG A 17 -0.07 -18.87 22.02
C ARG A 17 -1.01 -17.70 22.36
N PRO A 18 -2.17 -17.58 21.70
CA PRO A 18 -3.07 -16.44 21.91
C PRO A 18 -3.71 -16.48 23.31
N ARG A 19 -3.56 -15.40 24.08
CA ARG A 19 -4.44 -15.12 25.22
C ARG A 19 -5.71 -14.47 24.67
N LEU A 20 -6.87 -15.02 25.06
CA LEU A 20 -8.19 -14.52 24.67
C LEU A 20 -8.42 -13.12 25.27
N HIS A 21 -8.85 -12.17 24.43
CA HIS A 21 -9.29 -10.82 24.84
C HIS A 21 -10.82 -10.70 24.79
N PRO A 22 -11.43 -9.84 25.62
CA PRO A 22 -12.88 -9.67 25.69
C PRO A 22 -13.42 -8.81 24.53
N THR A 23 -14.65 -9.12 24.11
CA THR A 23 -15.38 -8.49 23.01
C THR A 23 -15.93 -7.11 23.39
N TRP A 24 -15.79 -6.14 22.50
CA TRP A 24 -16.42 -4.82 22.61
C TRP A 24 -17.66 -4.74 21.72
N PRO A 25 -18.81 -4.24 22.19
CA PRO A 25 -20.00 -4.09 21.36
C PRO A 25 -19.92 -2.81 20.50
N VAL A 26 -20.11 -2.95 19.19
CA VAL A 26 -20.25 -1.84 18.25
C VAL A 26 -21.73 -1.43 18.23
N THR A 27 -22.03 -0.20 18.65
CA THR A 27 -23.33 0.44 18.37
C THR A 27 -23.17 1.40 17.19
N ALA A 28 -23.98 1.23 16.15
CA ALA A 28 -24.00 2.08 14.96
C ALA A 28 -24.88 3.32 15.19
N PRO A 29 -24.49 4.52 14.72
CA PRO A 29 -25.38 5.68 14.75
C PRO A 29 -26.33 5.74 13.55
N ARG A 30 -27.51 6.31 13.83
CA ARG A 30 -28.66 6.53 12.92
C ARG A 30 -28.32 7.37 11.69
N SER A 31 -29.03 7.06 10.61
CA SER A 31 -29.05 7.73 9.32
C SER A 31 -29.42 9.22 9.41
N MET A 32 -28.67 10.06 8.69
CA MET A 32 -29.05 11.44 8.42
C MET A 32 -29.12 11.69 6.92
N ARG A 33 -30.24 12.29 6.53
CA ARG A 33 -30.81 12.40 5.19
C ARG A 33 -30.06 13.42 4.32
N SER A 34 -30.08 13.14 3.02
CA SER A 34 -29.58 13.92 1.90
C SER A 34 -29.95 15.41 1.90
N SER A 35 -29.00 16.27 1.51
CA SER A 35 -29.31 17.48 0.74
C SER A 35 -28.36 17.58 -0.45
N ARG A 36 -28.93 17.50 -1.65
CA ARG A 36 -28.26 17.80 -2.92
C ARG A 36 -27.93 19.29 -2.91
N ARG A 37 -26.65 19.65 -3.14
CA ARG A 37 -26.25 21.03 -3.47
C ARG A 37 -25.57 21.02 -4.82
N ASP A 38 -26.03 21.93 -5.66
CA ASP A 38 -25.62 22.17 -7.03
C ASP A 38 -24.11 22.46 -7.15
N VAL A 39 -23.45 21.81 -8.10
CA VAL A 39 -22.05 22.06 -8.47
C VAL A 39 -22.01 23.06 -9.63
N PRO A 40 -21.34 24.22 -9.50
CA PRO A 40 -21.19 25.17 -10.60
C PRO A 40 -20.30 24.61 -11.72
N ARG A 41 -20.77 24.68 -12.97
CA ARG A 41 -20.00 24.31 -14.17
C ARG A 41 -18.92 25.35 -14.47
N LEU A 42 -17.66 24.92 -14.53
CA LEU A 42 -16.54 25.74 -14.99
C LEU A 42 -16.50 25.82 -16.53
N PRO A 43 -16.14 26.99 -17.10
CA PRO A 43 -16.09 27.19 -18.56
C PRO A 43 -14.89 26.49 -19.21
N ARG A 44 -15.16 25.80 -20.33
CA ARG A 44 -14.17 25.18 -21.23
C ARG A 44 -13.38 26.26 -21.98
N LYS A 45 -12.05 26.28 -21.86
CA LYS A 45 -11.18 27.00 -22.79
C LYS A 45 -10.55 26.02 -23.80
N ARG A 46 -10.91 26.20 -25.07
CA ARG A 46 -10.22 25.64 -26.24
C ARG A 46 -8.94 26.48 -26.48
N GLY A 47 -7.82 25.80 -26.63
CA GLY A 47 -6.56 26.40 -27.07
C GLY A 47 -5.75 25.34 -27.80
N HIS A 48 -5.79 25.39 -29.14
CA HIS A 48 -4.88 24.65 -30.00
C HIS A 48 -3.52 25.36 -29.95
N GLN A 49 -2.47 24.68 -29.49
CA GLN A 49 -1.10 25.09 -29.78
C GLN A 49 -0.23 23.88 -30.09
N GLN A 50 0.20 23.87 -31.35
CA GLN A 50 0.96 22.85 -32.03
C GLN A 50 2.43 23.03 -31.63
N VAL A 51 2.93 22.18 -30.73
CA VAL A 51 4.33 22.24 -30.30
C VAL A 51 5.17 21.33 -31.21
N ARG A 52 6.12 21.96 -31.90
CA ARG A 52 7.05 21.37 -32.86
C ARG A 52 7.93 20.29 -32.20
N ARG A 53 8.00 19.14 -32.87
CA ARG A 53 8.82 17.97 -32.51
C ARG A 53 10.30 18.29 -32.71
N VAL A 54 11.05 18.44 -31.62
CA VAL A 54 12.53 18.44 -31.66
C VAL A 54 12.99 17.04 -31.30
N SER A 55 13.51 16.32 -32.29
CA SER A 55 14.17 15.02 -32.16
C SER A 55 15.50 15.17 -31.44
N ARG A 56 15.50 14.99 -30.11
CA ARG A 56 16.73 14.81 -29.32
C ARG A 56 16.97 13.33 -29.08
N THR A 57 17.94 12.81 -29.84
CA THR A 57 18.86 11.71 -29.52
C THR A 57 18.58 10.98 -28.19
N GLN A 58 18.00 9.78 -28.31
CA GLN A 58 17.87 8.82 -27.23
C GLN A 58 19.26 8.34 -26.78
N SER A 59 19.84 9.04 -25.82
CA SER A 59 20.73 8.41 -24.87
C SER A 59 19.85 7.52 -24.00
N ARG A 60 19.87 6.19 -24.25
CA ARG A 60 19.22 5.19 -23.40
C ARG A 60 19.90 5.20 -22.03
N ARG A 61 19.51 6.14 -21.18
CA ARG A 61 19.71 6.01 -19.73
C ARG A 61 18.80 4.86 -19.29
N SER A 62 19.40 3.82 -18.72
CA SER A 62 18.69 2.75 -18.03
C SER A 62 17.60 3.36 -17.14
N PRO A 63 16.37 2.82 -17.11
CA PRO A 63 15.32 3.40 -16.29
C PRO A 63 15.78 3.36 -14.84
N ILE A 64 15.76 4.53 -14.20
CA ILE A 64 16.01 4.69 -12.78
C ILE A 64 15.04 3.76 -12.03
N VAL A 65 15.59 3.03 -11.06
CA VAL A 65 15.05 1.95 -10.23
C VAL A 65 13.55 2.07 -9.93
N ALA A 66 12.78 1.00 -10.15
CA ALA A 66 11.37 0.98 -9.83
C ALA A 66 11.13 1.24 -8.34
N LEU A 67 10.30 2.23 -8.04
CA LEU A 67 9.72 2.44 -6.72
C LEU A 67 8.53 1.49 -6.56
N SER A 68 8.52 0.69 -5.50
CA SER A 68 7.42 -0.22 -5.16
C SER A 68 6.66 0.28 -3.93
N VAL A 69 5.34 0.24 -3.97
CA VAL A 69 4.49 0.47 -2.79
C VAL A 69 3.99 -0.88 -2.30
N LEU A 70 4.29 -1.21 -1.05
CA LEU A 70 3.93 -2.48 -0.46
C LEU A 70 2.56 -2.38 0.21
N ASP A 71 1.68 -3.30 -0.13
CA ASP A 71 0.50 -3.59 0.66
C ASP A 71 0.86 -4.36 1.96
N ALA A 72 -0.02 -4.33 2.95
CA ALA A 72 0.11 -5.09 4.19
C ALA A 72 0.24 -6.60 3.93
N SER A 73 -0.53 -7.14 2.97
CA SER A 73 -0.47 -8.56 2.63
C SER A 73 0.90 -8.99 2.10
N ALA A 74 1.59 -8.12 1.35
CA ALA A 74 2.94 -8.37 0.86
C ALA A 74 3.97 -8.42 2.00
N LEU A 75 3.95 -7.45 2.92
CA LEU A 75 4.86 -7.47 4.07
C LEU A 75 4.56 -8.64 5.01
N LEU A 76 3.29 -9.02 5.20
CA LEU A 76 2.92 -10.21 5.98
C LEU A 76 3.45 -11.49 5.33
N ALA A 77 3.33 -11.64 4.01
CA ALA A 77 3.92 -12.76 3.29
C ALA A 77 5.44 -12.83 3.50
N TYR A 78 6.13 -11.68 3.48
CA TYR A 78 7.55 -11.60 3.82
C TYR A 78 7.86 -12.10 5.23
N LEU A 79 7.19 -11.55 6.24
CA LEU A 79 7.41 -11.90 7.65
C LEU A 79 7.11 -13.37 7.94
N ARG A 80 6.16 -13.95 7.22
CA ARG A 80 5.68 -15.32 7.42
C ARG A 80 6.33 -16.33 6.47
N ARG A 81 7.26 -15.90 5.61
CA ARG A 81 7.90 -16.73 4.58
C ARG A 81 6.88 -17.48 3.71
N GLU A 82 5.77 -16.82 3.38
CA GLU A 82 4.76 -17.38 2.47
C GLU A 82 5.27 -17.38 1.02
N PRO A 83 4.72 -18.20 0.11
CA PRO A 83 5.10 -18.18 -1.31
C PRO A 83 5.14 -16.75 -1.87
N GLY A 84 6.23 -16.40 -2.57
CA GLY A 84 6.42 -15.05 -3.11
C GLY A 84 7.14 -14.07 -2.19
N TRP A 85 7.49 -14.47 -0.95
CA TRP A 85 8.21 -13.60 -0.01
C TRP A 85 9.55 -13.08 -0.56
N GLU A 86 10.21 -13.83 -1.43
CA GLU A 86 11.45 -13.44 -2.10
C GLU A 86 11.26 -12.20 -3.00
N GLN A 87 10.10 -12.06 -3.63
CA GLN A 87 9.79 -10.89 -4.47
C GLN A 87 9.69 -9.62 -3.63
N VAL A 88 9.16 -9.75 -2.40
CA VAL A 88 9.10 -8.64 -1.44
C VAL A 88 10.50 -8.29 -0.95
N LEU A 89 11.35 -9.28 -0.69
CA LEU A 89 12.77 -9.05 -0.35
C LEU A 89 13.50 -8.30 -1.48
N GLN A 90 13.29 -8.70 -2.74
CA GLN A 90 13.86 -8.00 -3.89
C GLN A 90 13.41 -6.54 -3.96
N ALA A 91 12.13 -6.26 -3.67
CA ALA A 91 11.62 -4.90 -3.63
C ALA A 91 12.32 -4.02 -2.58
N PHE A 92 12.76 -4.59 -1.45
CA PHE A 92 13.54 -3.85 -0.44
C PHE A 92 14.90 -3.38 -0.95
N THR A 93 15.54 -4.18 -1.83
CA THR A 93 16.87 -3.86 -2.39
C THR A 93 16.85 -2.77 -3.46
N GLY A 94 15.67 -2.49 -4.03
CA GLY A 94 15.46 -1.35 -4.91
C GLY A 94 15.08 -0.10 -4.13
N THR A 95 13.87 0.40 -4.38
CA THR A 95 13.25 1.47 -3.59
C THR A 95 11.84 1.03 -3.23
N ALA A 96 11.56 0.80 -1.95
CA ALA A 96 10.23 0.44 -1.46
C ALA A 96 9.67 1.53 -0.54
N THR A 97 8.35 1.61 -0.45
CA THR A 97 7.65 2.36 0.58
C THR A 97 6.34 1.66 0.93
N MET A 98 5.72 2.07 2.03
CA MET A 98 4.43 1.57 2.49
C MET A 98 3.70 2.70 3.21
N THR A 99 2.37 2.75 3.18
CA THR A 99 1.66 3.74 3.99
C THR A 99 1.73 3.40 5.48
N THR A 100 1.68 4.41 6.34
CA THR A 100 1.56 4.16 7.80
C THR A 100 0.31 3.36 8.18
N VAL A 101 -0.76 3.41 7.37
CA VAL A 101 -1.98 2.63 7.58
C VAL A 101 -1.76 1.15 7.27
N ASN A 102 -1.12 0.83 6.14
CA ASN A 102 -0.78 -0.55 5.80
C ASN A 102 0.18 -1.15 6.85
N PHE A 103 1.15 -0.36 7.35
CA PHE A 103 1.97 -0.81 8.48
C PHE A 103 1.12 -1.06 9.74
N GLY A 104 0.11 -0.22 9.99
CA GLY A 104 -0.86 -0.42 11.07
C GLY A 104 -1.64 -1.74 10.96
N GLU A 105 -1.98 -2.19 9.75
CA GLU A 105 -2.61 -3.50 9.52
C GLU A 105 -1.65 -4.66 9.84
N VAL A 106 -0.37 -4.53 9.47
CA VAL A 106 0.68 -5.50 9.83
C VAL A 106 0.89 -5.54 11.34
N ALA A 107 1.03 -4.38 11.98
CA ALA A 107 1.18 -4.25 13.43
C ALA A 107 -0.05 -4.83 14.16
N GLY A 108 -1.26 -4.52 13.69
CA GLY A 108 -2.49 -5.08 14.22
C GLY A 108 -2.57 -6.60 14.08
N TRP A 109 -2.09 -7.14 12.94
CA TRP A 109 -1.95 -8.59 12.78
C TRP A 109 -0.95 -9.17 13.78
N MET A 110 0.22 -8.56 13.97
CA MET A 110 1.21 -9.02 14.96
C MET A 110 0.62 -9.04 16.38
N VAL A 111 -0.06 -7.98 16.80
CA VAL A 111 -0.69 -7.88 18.13
C VAL A 111 -1.80 -8.93 18.30
N ARG A 112 -2.65 -9.15 17.29
CA ARG A 112 -3.64 -10.23 17.30
C ARG A 112 -3.02 -11.63 17.45
N ASN A 113 -1.76 -11.78 17.06
CA ASN A 113 -0.99 -13.02 17.17
C ASN A 113 0.02 -13.00 18.33
N GLY A 114 -0.19 -12.12 19.33
CA GLY A 114 0.53 -12.17 20.60
C GLY A 114 1.82 -11.34 20.67
N ALA A 115 2.12 -10.51 19.67
CA ALA A 115 3.21 -9.55 19.77
C ALA A 115 2.84 -8.39 20.72
N ASP A 116 3.83 -7.93 21.48
CA ASP A 116 3.72 -6.74 22.32
C ASP A 116 4.21 -5.47 21.61
N GLU A 117 4.07 -4.32 22.26
CA GLU A 117 4.51 -3.04 21.71
C GLU A 117 6.02 -3.01 21.39
N PRO A 118 6.94 -3.49 22.26
CA PRO A 118 8.36 -3.61 21.93
C PRO A 118 8.63 -4.38 20.63
N ALA A 119 7.95 -5.52 20.40
CA ALA A 119 8.11 -6.29 19.18
C ALA A 119 7.65 -5.52 17.93
N VAL A 120 6.52 -4.81 18.00
CA VAL A 120 6.03 -3.98 16.89
C VAL A 120 6.99 -2.81 16.61
N ARG A 121 7.51 -2.16 17.67
CA ARG A 121 8.52 -1.10 17.54
C ARG A 121 9.82 -1.62 16.95
N ALA A 122 10.26 -2.81 17.35
CA ALA A 122 11.44 -3.46 16.80
C ALA A 122 11.29 -3.73 15.29
N LEU A 123 10.11 -4.23 14.85
CA LEU A 123 9.82 -4.34 13.42
C LEU A 123 9.90 -2.97 12.75
N ARG A 124 9.22 -1.95 13.29
CA ARG A 124 9.20 -0.59 12.72
C ARG A 124 10.61 -0.03 12.52
N THR A 125 11.50 -0.21 13.50
CA THR A 125 12.90 0.24 13.45
C THR A 125 13.76 -0.60 12.52
N GLY A 126 13.42 -1.87 12.33
CA GLY A 126 14.14 -2.80 11.45
C GLY A 126 13.74 -2.72 9.98
N LEU A 127 12.66 -2.02 9.63
CA LEU A 127 12.28 -1.80 8.23
C LEU A 127 13.37 -0.99 7.51
N VAL A 128 13.86 -1.53 6.40
CA VAL A 128 14.88 -0.89 5.54
C VAL A 128 14.28 0.08 4.51
N PHE A 129 12.97 0.27 4.53
CA PHE A 129 12.22 1.14 3.63
C PHE A 129 11.37 2.16 4.41
N SER A 130 10.97 3.23 3.73
CA SER A 130 10.23 4.33 4.36
C SER A 130 8.76 4.00 4.57
N LEU A 131 8.15 4.53 5.63
CA LEU A 131 6.70 4.63 5.73
C LEU A 131 6.26 6.03 5.33
N THR A 132 5.26 6.10 4.46
CA THR A 132 4.64 7.34 4.00
C THR A 132 3.42 7.66 4.87
N PRO A 133 3.39 8.79 5.59
CA PRO A 133 2.19 9.27 6.27
C PRO A 133 1.04 9.53 5.28
N VAL A 134 -0.19 9.37 5.74
CA VAL A 134 -1.37 9.70 4.93
C VAL A 134 -1.68 11.19 5.10
N ASP A 135 -1.59 11.94 4.00
CA ASP A 135 -2.00 13.33 3.89
C ASP A 135 -3.40 13.45 3.23
N ASP A 136 -3.95 14.66 3.20
CA ASP A 136 -5.29 14.93 2.67
C ASP A 136 -5.42 14.53 1.19
N ASP A 137 -4.40 14.79 0.37
CA ASP A 137 -4.41 14.44 -1.05
C ASP A 137 -4.45 12.91 -1.23
N LEU A 138 -3.65 12.16 -0.47
CA LEU A 138 -3.65 10.71 -0.50
C LEU A 138 -4.98 10.13 0.00
N ALA A 139 -5.54 10.69 1.08
CA ALA A 139 -6.82 10.28 1.63
C ALA A 139 -7.97 10.50 0.63
N ILE A 140 -8.00 11.64 -0.05
CA ILE A 140 -9.01 11.95 -1.09
C ILE A 140 -8.86 11.00 -2.28
N ARG A 141 -7.64 10.79 -2.78
CA ARG A 141 -7.39 9.85 -3.90
C ARG A 141 -7.85 8.44 -3.55
N ALA A 142 -7.52 7.96 -2.36
CA ALA A 142 -7.97 6.66 -1.89
C ALA A 142 -9.50 6.60 -1.77
N ALA A 143 -10.16 7.64 -1.25
CA ALA A 143 -11.61 7.68 -1.17
C ALA A 143 -12.28 7.60 -2.55
N LEU A 144 -11.72 8.24 -3.57
CA LEU A 144 -12.25 8.20 -4.94
C LEU A 144 -12.15 6.82 -5.62
N LEU A 145 -11.29 5.92 -5.10
CA LEU A 145 -11.22 4.53 -5.57
C LEU A 145 -12.35 3.65 -5.00
N GLU A 146 -13.08 4.09 -3.97
CA GLU A 146 -14.10 3.27 -3.28
C GLU A 146 -15.11 2.59 -4.21
N PRO A 147 -15.74 3.29 -5.18
CA PRO A 147 -16.77 2.67 -6.01
C PRO A 147 -16.24 1.50 -6.86
N LEU A 148 -14.94 1.54 -7.16
CA LEU A 148 -14.26 0.54 -8.00
C LEU A 148 -13.78 -0.65 -7.16
N THR A 149 -13.37 -0.41 -5.92
CA THR A 149 -12.68 -1.42 -5.10
C THR A 149 -13.61 -2.07 -4.07
N ARG A 150 -14.68 -1.40 -3.63
CA ARG A 150 -15.65 -1.94 -2.65
C ARG A 150 -16.31 -3.24 -3.13
N PRO A 151 -16.75 -3.38 -4.40
CA PRO A 151 -17.31 -4.64 -4.89
C PRO A 151 -16.32 -5.82 -4.87
N LYS A 152 -15.01 -5.52 -4.80
CA LYS A 152 -13.92 -6.50 -4.72
C LYS A 152 -13.48 -6.80 -3.28
N GLY A 153 -14.14 -6.20 -2.29
CA GLY A 153 -13.84 -6.41 -0.87
C GLY A 153 -12.64 -5.63 -0.35
N LEU A 154 -12.05 -4.71 -1.14
CA LEU A 154 -10.87 -3.97 -0.71
C LEU A 154 -11.17 -2.89 0.33
N GLY A 155 -10.34 -2.87 1.36
CA GLY A 155 -10.38 -1.94 2.47
C GLY A 155 -9.83 -0.55 2.13
N ILE A 156 -9.69 0.28 3.16
CA ILE A 156 -9.07 1.60 3.03
C ILE A 156 -7.55 1.51 2.87
N GLY A 157 -6.91 0.54 3.55
CA GLY A 157 -5.46 0.29 3.41
C GLY A 157 -5.07 -0.03 1.97
N ASP A 158 -5.84 -0.89 1.30
CA ASP A 158 -5.63 -1.23 -0.11
C ASP A 158 -5.71 -0.01 -1.02
N ARG A 159 -6.75 0.82 -0.84
CA ARG A 159 -6.95 2.03 -1.63
C ARG A 159 -5.87 3.07 -1.39
N LEU A 160 -5.37 3.18 -0.16
CA LEU A 160 -4.23 4.06 0.16
C LEU A 160 -2.94 3.57 -0.49
N CYS A 161 -2.71 2.26 -0.53
CA CYS A 161 -1.59 1.66 -1.25
C CYS A 161 -1.68 1.93 -2.76
N LEU A 162 -2.84 1.68 -3.39
CA LEU A 162 -3.11 2.00 -4.80
C LEU A 162 -2.93 3.49 -5.11
N ALA A 163 -3.50 4.37 -4.27
CA ALA A 163 -3.39 5.81 -4.45
C ALA A 163 -1.94 6.31 -4.31
N LEU A 164 -1.16 5.73 -3.40
CA LEU A 164 0.25 6.08 -3.25
C LEU A 164 1.05 5.58 -4.45
N ALA A 165 0.78 4.37 -4.93
CA ALA A 165 1.42 3.83 -6.13
C ALA A 165 1.14 4.72 -7.36
N ALA A 166 -0.11 5.14 -7.55
CA ALA A 166 -0.48 6.10 -8.59
C ALA A 166 0.26 7.44 -8.45
N ARG A 167 0.28 8.01 -7.23
CA ARG A 167 0.91 9.31 -6.95
C ARG A 167 2.41 9.29 -7.18
N SER A 168 3.06 8.17 -6.94
CA SER A 168 4.51 8.01 -7.02
C SER A 168 4.98 7.34 -8.33
N SER A 169 4.07 7.07 -9.27
CA SER A 169 4.36 6.30 -10.50
C SER A 169 5.09 4.99 -10.20
N ALA A 170 4.64 4.32 -9.15
CA ALA A 170 5.26 3.15 -8.54
C ALA A 170 4.42 1.89 -8.78
N VAL A 171 5.06 0.73 -8.63
CA VAL A 171 4.37 -0.57 -8.73
C VAL A 171 3.78 -0.92 -7.37
N ALA A 172 2.48 -1.22 -7.33
CA ALA A 172 1.86 -1.75 -6.12
C ALA A 172 2.13 -3.25 -5.98
N LEU A 173 2.76 -3.67 -4.89
CA LEU A 173 3.08 -5.06 -4.58
C LEU A 173 2.07 -5.61 -3.57
N THR A 174 1.40 -6.71 -3.91
CA THR A 174 0.36 -7.30 -3.05
C THR A 174 0.38 -8.83 -3.13
N ALA A 175 -0.14 -9.48 -2.09
CA ALA A 175 -0.43 -10.91 -2.06
C ALA A 175 -1.93 -11.22 -2.23
N ASP A 176 -2.76 -10.20 -2.46
CA ASP A 176 -4.20 -10.32 -2.67
C ASP A 176 -4.56 -10.40 -4.16
N ALA A 177 -5.03 -11.58 -4.57
CA ALA A 177 -5.42 -11.86 -5.94
C ALA A 177 -6.62 -11.01 -6.43
N ALA A 178 -7.44 -10.45 -5.52
CA ALA A 178 -8.56 -9.57 -5.88
C ALA A 178 -8.12 -8.32 -6.66
N TRP A 179 -6.83 -7.96 -6.60
CA TRP A 179 -6.28 -6.80 -7.28
C TRP A 179 -6.01 -7.00 -8.78
N GLN A 180 -6.01 -8.23 -9.31
CA GLN A 180 -5.76 -8.48 -10.75
C GLN A 180 -6.73 -7.67 -11.62
N GLU A 181 -8.01 -7.66 -11.23
CA GLU A 181 -9.10 -7.00 -11.94
C GLU A 181 -9.13 -5.47 -11.74
N ILE A 182 -8.29 -4.93 -10.85
CA ILE A 182 -8.27 -3.50 -10.48
C ILE A 182 -7.15 -2.75 -11.19
N SER A 183 -6.07 -3.44 -11.56
CA SER A 183 -4.89 -2.86 -12.23
C SER A 183 -5.26 -1.98 -13.44
N GLU A 184 -6.15 -2.47 -14.29
CA GLU A 184 -6.63 -1.76 -15.48
C GLU A 184 -7.47 -0.53 -15.16
N VAL A 185 -8.22 -0.56 -14.06
CA VAL A 185 -9.20 0.47 -13.70
C VAL A 185 -8.56 1.60 -12.89
N ALA A 186 -7.58 1.27 -12.04
CA ALA A 186 -6.86 2.26 -11.22
C ALA A 186 -5.76 3.00 -11.99
N SER A 187 -5.43 2.58 -13.22
CA SER A 187 -4.27 3.09 -13.98
C SER A 187 -2.96 2.96 -13.18
N VAL A 188 -2.82 1.88 -12.42
CA VAL A 188 -1.66 1.58 -11.56
C VAL A 188 -1.11 0.21 -11.96
N GLU A 189 0.21 0.12 -12.13
CA GLU A 189 0.86 -1.18 -12.27
C GLU A 189 0.75 -1.94 -10.95
N VAL A 190 0.03 -3.06 -10.96
CA VAL A 190 -0.07 -3.99 -9.83
C VAL A 190 0.76 -5.23 -10.15
N ARG A 191 1.55 -5.67 -9.17
CA ARG A 191 2.28 -6.94 -9.23
C ARG A 191 1.90 -7.82 -8.05
N LEU A 192 1.33 -8.98 -8.37
CA LEU A 192 1.15 -10.04 -7.40
C LEU A 192 2.48 -10.71 -7.09
N ILE A 193 2.70 -11.01 -5.82
CA ILE A 193 3.89 -11.77 -5.40
C ILE A 193 3.71 -13.29 -5.54
N ARG A 194 2.47 -13.77 -5.74
CA ARG A 194 2.11 -15.19 -5.88
C ARG A 194 0.76 -15.36 -6.58
#